data_AF-A0A352BG82-F1
#
_entry.id   AF-A0A352BG82-F1
#
_cell.length_a   1.000
_cell.length_b   1.000
_cell.length_c   1.000
_cell.angle_alpha   90.00
_cell.angle_beta   90.00
_cell.angle_gamma   90.00
#
_symmetry.space_group_name_H-M   'P 1'
#
loop_
_entity.id
_entity.type
_entity.pdbx_description
1 polymer ?
#
loop_
_entity_poly.entity_id
_entity_poly.type
_entity_poly.pdbx_seq_one_letter_code
_entity_poly.pdbx_strand_id
1 'polypeptide(L)'
;TTIIPITKVIVGFVAGGGEYSQNIPPKNAQKEYPFAGGSTAGFSISPIGFLVMKNGKTEFVTLDNKSTFDELVKLASDITKKVK
;
A
#
# COMPACT_ATOMS: atom_id res chain seq x y z
N THR A 1 -12.33 -33.94 -1.51
CA THR A 1 -12.59 -32.53 -1.84
C THR A 1 -11.34 -31.73 -1.52
N THR A 2 -10.83 -30.95 -2.48
CA THR A 2 -9.64 -30.11 -2.29
C THR A 2 -10.07 -28.66 -2.36
N ILE A 3 -9.56 -27.82 -1.47
CA ILE A 3 -9.88 -26.38 -1.39
C ILE A 3 -8.55 -25.63 -1.44
N ILE A 4 -8.37 -24.78 -2.45
CA ILE A 4 -7.16 -23.99 -2.64
C ILE A 4 -7.51 -22.51 -2.47
N PRO A 5 -6.98 -21.82 -1.45
CA PRO A 5 -7.17 -20.38 -1.29
C PRO A 5 -6.39 -19.62 -2.37
N ILE A 6 -7.05 -18.66 -3.01
CA ILE A 6 -6.45 -17.78 -4.02
C ILE A 6 -6.43 -16.35 -3.48
N THR A 7 -5.25 -15.76 -3.45
CA THR A 7 -5.00 -14.43 -2.87
C THR A 7 -4.18 -13.58 -3.82
N LYS A 8 -4.57 -12.31 -3.99
CA LYS A 8 -3.79 -11.30 -4.72
C LYS A 8 -2.77 -10.71 -3.77
N VAL A 9 -1.50 -10.69 -4.18
CA VAL A 9 -0.44 -10.00 -3.45
C VAL A 9 0.09 -8.87 -4.33
N ILE A 10 0.13 -7.66 -3.77
CA ILE A 10 0.74 -6.49 -4.39
C ILE A 10 1.91 -6.09 -3.50
N VAL A 11 3.09 -5.91 -4.09
CA VAL A 11 4.27 -5.41 -3.38
C VAL A 11 4.68 -4.09 -4.01
N GLY A 12 4.90 -3.08 -3.18
CA GLY A 12 5.29 -1.75 -3.59
C GLY A 12 6.54 -1.30 -2.86
N PHE A 13 7.41 -0.60 -3.56
CA PHE A 13 8.61 0.00 -3.01
C PHE A 13 8.65 1.45 -3.44
N VAL A 14 9.03 2.32 -2.52
CA VAL A 14 9.22 3.73 -2.82
C VAL A 14 10.49 4.20 -2.13
N ALA A 15 11.29 4.97 -2.85
CA ALA A 15 12.47 5.62 -2.34
C ALA A 15 12.50 7.05 -2.88
N GLY A 16 13.01 7.96 -2.08
CA GLY A 16 13.13 9.36 -2.46
C GLY A 16 14.14 10.06 -1.58
N GLY A 17 14.80 11.07 -2.12
CA GLY A 17 15.72 11.90 -1.38
C GLY A 17 16.00 13.19 -2.13
N GLY A 18 16.52 14.17 -1.40
CA GLY A 18 16.81 15.50 -1.91
C GLY A 18 17.80 16.22 -1.02
N GLU A 19 18.49 17.16 -1.66
CA GLU A 19 19.40 18.08 -1.01
C GLU A 19 18.66 19.37 -0.66
N TYR A 20 18.99 19.99 0.47
CA TYR A 20 18.38 21.26 0.90
C TYR A 20 19.43 22.29 1.28
N SER A 21 19.23 23.53 0.83
CA SER A 21 20.11 24.64 1.18
C SER A 21 19.87 25.10 2.61
N GLN A 22 20.94 25.18 3.41
CA GLN A 22 20.89 25.89 4.68
C GLN A 22 21.24 27.38 4.42
N ASN A 23 20.48 28.31 5.00
CA ASN A 23 20.72 29.76 4.91
C ASN A 23 21.93 30.21 5.76
N ILE A 24 23.05 29.49 5.68
CA ILE A 24 24.28 29.81 6.42
C ILE A 24 25.16 30.71 5.54
N PRO A 25 25.57 31.90 6.01
CA PRO A 25 26.45 32.79 5.25
C PRO A 25 27.79 32.09 4.95
N PRO A 26 28.35 32.27 3.75
CA PRO A 26 29.46 31.46 3.28
C PRO A 26 30.76 31.86 4.00
N LYS A 27 31.17 31.07 4.99
CA LYS A 27 32.56 31.03 5.47
C LYS A 27 33.20 29.77 4.89
N ASN A 28 34.01 29.98 3.87
CA ASN A 28 34.93 29.02 3.25
C ASN A 28 34.28 27.98 2.31
N ALA A 29 34.93 27.84 1.16
CA ALA A 29 34.45 27.13 -0.01
C ALA A 29 34.58 25.61 0.12
N GLN A 30 33.45 24.97 0.42
CA GLN A 30 33.07 23.61 -0.01
C GLN A 30 31.58 23.48 0.31
N LYS A 31 30.71 23.92 -0.61
CA LYS A 31 29.25 23.86 -0.43
C LYS A 31 28.75 22.44 -0.72
N GLU A 32 28.88 21.56 0.27
CA GLU A 32 28.20 20.27 0.26
C GLU A 32 26.80 20.49 0.87
N TYR A 33 25.74 20.29 0.07
CA TYR A 33 24.37 20.44 0.57
C TYR A 33 23.98 19.22 1.41
N PRO A 34 23.36 19.40 2.58
CA PRO A 34 22.88 18.27 3.36
C PRO A 34 21.79 17.52 2.57
N PHE A 35 21.95 16.20 2.51
CA PHE A 35 21.01 15.27 1.88
C PHE A 35 20.05 14.69 2.92
N ALA A 36 18.78 14.55 2.57
CA ALA A 36 17.85 13.68 3.27
C ALA A 36 17.22 12.74 2.27
N GLY A 37 17.17 11.46 2.63
CA GLY A 37 16.49 10.45 1.87
C GLY A 37 15.77 9.48 2.79
N GLY A 38 14.82 8.76 2.21
CA GLY A 38 14.09 7.69 2.85
C GLY A 38 13.63 6.67 1.82
N SER A 39 13.48 5.44 2.26
CA SER A 39 12.86 4.38 1.49
C SER A 39 11.84 3.64 2.34
N THR A 40 10.82 3.09 1.71
CA THR A 40 9.88 2.19 2.35
C THR A 40 9.40 1.11 1.38
N ALA A 41 8.99 0.00 1.94
CA ALA A 41 8.39 -1.11 1.23
C ALA A 41 7.04 -1.41 1.88
N GLY A 42 6.07 -1.79 1.07
CA GLY A 42 4.75 -2.19 1.52
C GLY A 42 4.29 -3.41 0.74
N PHE A 43 3.41 -4.19 1.36
CA PHE A 43 2.69 -5.25 0.70
C PHE A 43 1.20 -5.15 1.03
N SER A 44 0.36 -5.53 0.07
CA SER A 44 -1.08 -5.64 0.23
C SER A 44 -1.51 -7.03 -0.19
N ILE A 45 -2.33 -7.66 0.65
CA ILE A 45 -2.79 -9.03 0.49
C ILE A 45 -4.31 -8.97 0.43
N SER A 46 -4.91 -9.36 -0.69
CA SER A 46 -6.36 -9.34 -0.89
C SER A 46 -6.84 -10.76 -1.26
N PRO A 47 -7.54 -11.46 -0.36
CA PRO A 47 -8.19 -12.73 -0.69
C PRO A 47 -9.15 -12.53 -1.87
N ILE A 48 -9.04 -13.39 -2.89
CA ILE A 48 -9.88 -13.31 -4.10
C ILE A 48 -10.97 -14.38 -4.06
N GLY A 49 -10.66 -15.55 -3.49
CA GLY A 49 -11.60 -16.65 -3.46
C GLY A 49 -10.97 -18.00 -3.18
N PHE A 50 -11.72 -19.06 -3.45
CA PHE A 50 -11.32 -20.44 -3.26
C PHE A 50 -11.56 -21.24 -4.54
N LEU A 51 -10.56 -22.00 -4.96
CA LEU A 51 -10.72 -23.03 -5.98
C LEU A 51 -11.11 -24.34 -5.29
N VAL A 52 -12.32 -24.82 -5.55
CA VAL A 52 -12.90 -26.01 -4.92
C VAL A 52 -12.95 -27.14 -5.95
N MET A 53 -12.36 -28.28 -5.61
CA MET A 53 -12.38 -29.50 -6.43
C MET A 53 -13.13 -30.61 -5.70
N LYS A 54 -14.27 -31.05 -6.25
CA LYS A 54 -15.11 -32.11 -5.70
C LYS A 54 -15.62 -33.01 -6.82
N ASN A 55 -15.41 -34.32 -6.69
CA ASN A 55 -15.94 -35.34 -7.60
C ASN A 55 -15.61 -35.08 -9.09
N GLY A 56 -14.38 -34.67 -9.38
CA GLY A 56 -13.94 -34.34 -10.75
C GLY A 56 -14.44 -33.00 -11.29
N LYS A 57 -15.24 -32.25 -10.53
CA LYS A 57 -15.65 -30.88 -10.85
C LYS A 57 -14.76 -29.87 -10.13
N THR A 58 -14.38 -28.82 -10.86
CA THR A 58 -13.61 -27.69 -10.34
C THR A 58 -14.47 -26.43 -10.44
N GLU A 59 -14.60 -25.71 -9.34
CA GLU A 59 -15.40 -24.49 -9.23
C GLU A 59 -14.58 -23.41 -8.52
N PHE A 60 -14.65 -22.16 -9.00
CA PHE A 60 -14.01 -21.03 -8.34
C PHE A 60 -15.08 -20.19 -7.63
N VAL A 61 -14.96 -20.09 -6.31
CA VAL A 61 -15.85 -19.31 -5.46
C VAL A 61 -15.17 -17.98 -5.14
N THR A 62 -15.70 -16.89 -5.66
CA THR A 62 -15.20 -15.53 -5.40
C THR A 62 -15.66 -15.01 -4.05
N LEU A 63 -14.77 -14.33 -3.33
CA LEU A 63 -15.15 -13.50 -2.21
C LEU A 63 -15.69 -12.17 -2.77
N ASP A 64 -16.95 -11.87 -2.47
CA ASP A 64 -17.59 -10.63 -2.89
C ASP A 64 -16.99 -9.49 -2.07
N ASN A 65 -15.90 -8.93 -2.61
CA ASN A 65 -15.16 -7.86 -1.96
C ASN A 65 -15.99 -6.59 -2.12
N LYS A 66 -16.67 -6.16 -1.03
CA LYS A 66 -17.24 -4.82 -0.92
C LYS A 66 -16.21 -3.82 -1.45
N SER A 67 -16.65 -2.94 -2.34
CA SER A 67 -15.74 -2.08 -3.08
C SER A 67 -14.85 -1.33 -2.08
N THR A 68 -13.53 -1.38 -2.26
CA THR A 68 -12.56 -0.62 -1.44
C THR A 68 -12.92 0.88 -1.41
N PHE A 69 -13.64 1.34 -2.43
CA PHE A 69 -14.21 2.67 -2.49
C PHE A 69 -15.22 2.96 -1.37
N ASP A 70 -16.13 2.02 -1.05
CA ASP A 70 -17.08 2.18 0.05
C ASP A 70 -16.37 2.29 1.41
N GLU A 71 -15.27 1.56 1.59
CA GLU A 71 -14.43 1.65 2.80
C GLU A 71 -13.70 2.99 2.88
N LEU A 72 -13.16 3.50 1.75
CA LEU A 72 -12.51 4.81 1.69
C LEU A 72 -13.50 5.95 1.96
N VAL A 73 -14.70 5.89 1.39
CA VAL A 73 -15.76 6.87 1.62
C VAL A 73 -16.20 6.87 3.09
N LYS A 74 -16.33 5.69 3.71
CA LYS A 74 -16.58 5.58 5.16
C LYS A 74 -15.46 6.19 5.98
N LEU A 75 -14.21 5.86 5.68
CA LEU A 75 -13.05 6.39 6.41
C LEU A 75 -12.99 7.92 6.33
N ALA A 76 -13.19 8.48 5.14
CA ALA A 76 -13.25 9.92 4.94
C ALA A 76 -14.40 10.55 5.76
N SER A 77 -15.59 9.95 5.74
CA SER A 77 -16.75 10.39 6.53
C SER A 77 -16.45 10.38 8.02
N ASP A 78 -15.82 9.32 8.54
CA ASP A 78 -15.50 9.17 9.96
C ASP A 78 -14.43 10.17 10.44
N ILE A 79 -13.41 10.44 9.62
CA ILE A 79 -12.43 11.50 9.91
C ILE A 79 -13.12 12.86 9.98
N THR A 80 -14.01 13.16 9.03
CA THR A 80 -14.73 14.43 8.97
C THR A 80 -15.62 14.64 10.21
N LYS A 81 -16.27 13.57 10.71
CA LYS A 81 -17.07 13.62 11.95
C LYS A 81 -16.22 13.80 13.21
N LYS A 82 -14.99 13.27 13.24
CA LYS A 82 -14.08 13.35 14.40
C LYS A 82 -13.40 14.72 14.57
N VAL A 83 -13.32 15.50 13.49
CA VAL A 83 -12.68 16.83 13.48
C VAL A 83 -13.67 17.95 13.82
N LYS A 84 -14.97 17.63 13.93
CA LYS A 84 -16.02 18.54 14.40
C LYS A 84 -16.35 18.27 15.87
#